data_AF-A0A3G9K1L1-F1
#
_entry.id   AF-A0A3G9K1L1-F1
#
_cell.length_a   1.000
_cell.length_b   1.000
_cell.length_c   1.000
_cell.angle_alpha   90.00
_cell.angle_beta   90.00
_cell.angle_gamma   90.00
#
_symmetry.space_group_name_H-M   'P 1'
#
loop_
_entity.id
_entity.type
_entity.pdbx_description
1 polymer ?
#
loop_
_entity_poly.entity_id
_entity_poly.type
_entity_poly.pdbx_seq_one_letter_code
_entity_poly.pdbx_strand_id
1 'polypeptide(L)' 'MGAEDFSLYLQQAPGTMFRLGVGSPHLLNPPLHHPEFLVDESAILTGVITLAYAAYKYWQRQD' A
#
# COMPACT_ATOMS: atom_id res chain seq x y z
N MET A 1 5.19 -5.03 14.02
CA MET A 1 5.13 -5.33 12.57
C MET A 1 4.75 -6.79 12.46
N GLY A 2 3.70 -7.13 11.70
CA GLY A 2 3.27 -8.52 11.48
C GLY A 2 4.11 -9.21 10.40
N ALA A 3 3.95 -10.53 10.28
CA ALA A 3 4.48 -11.29 9.16
C ALA A 3 3.65 -11.02 7.90
N GLU A 4 4.30 -10.97 6.75
CA GLU A 4 3.67 -10.72 5.46
C GLU A 4 4.40 -11.53 4.37
N ASP A 5 3.64 -12.21 3.52
CA ASP A 5 4.14 -13.22 2.58
C ASP A 5 4.63 -12.65 1.24
N PHE A 6 4.50 -11.34 1.00
CA PHE A 6 5.09 -10.66 -0.16
C PHE A 6 6.61 -10.80 -0.20
N SER A 7 7.23 -11.02 0.95
CA SER A 7 8.65 -11.38 1.07
C SER A 7 9.04 -12.60 0.22
N LEU A 8 8.12 -13.54 -0.03
CA LEU A 8 8.35 -14.68 -0.92
C LEU A 8 8.47 -14.27 -2.39
N TYR A 9 7.71 -13.25 -2.84
CA TYR A 9 7.86 -12.72 -4.20
C TYR A 9 9.21 -12.01 -4.38
N LEU A 10 9.70 -11.32 -3.35
CA LEU A 10 10.98 -10.63 -3.37
C LEU A 10 12.19 -11.57 -3.46
N GLN A 11 12.02 -12.87 -3.20
CA GLN A 11 13.05 -13.88 -3.46
C GLN A 11 13.21 -14.17 -4.95
N GLN A 12 12.15 -13.96 -5.74
CA GLN A 12 12.09 -14.36 -7.15
C GLN A 12 12.32 -13.18 -8.12
N ALA A 13 11.97 -11.96 -7.72
CA ALA A 13 12.14 -10.78 -8.55
C ALA A 13 12.39 -9.51 -7.71
N PRO A 14 13.10 -8.50 -8.25
CA PRO A 14 13.17 -7.19 -7.63
C PRO A 14 11.76 -6.61 -7.47
N GLY A 15 11.43 -6.15 -6.28
CA GLY A 15 10.12 -5.60 -5.97
C GLY A 15 10.15 -4.65 -4.80
N THR A 16 9.01 -4.02 -4.51
CA THR A 16 8.86 -3.09 -3.40
C THR A 16 7.44 -3.17 -2.86
N MET A 17 7.33 -3.25 -1.54
CA MET A 17 6.07 -3.09 -0.80
C MET A 17 6.13 -1.76 -0.04
N PHE A 18 5.00 -1.06 0.06
CA PHE A 18 4.90 0.18 0.82
C PHE A 18 3.63 0.19 1.67
N ARG A 19 3.59 1.10 2.65
CA ARG A 19 2.38 1.36 3.44
C ARG A 19 1.67 2.58 2.90
N LEU A 20 0.37 2.45 2.69
CA LEU A 20 -0.52 3.56 2.39
C LEU A 20 -1.15 4.05 3.70
N GLY A 21 -1.11 5.36 3.95
CA GLY A 21 -1.83 5.95 5.07
C GLY A 21 -3.33 5.91 4.82
N VAL A 22 -4.08 5.20 5.68
CA VAL A 22 -5.54 5.02 5.57
C VAL A 22 -6.30 5.50 6.81
N GLY A 23 -5.62 6.13 7.76
CA GLY A 23 -6.24 6.63 8.98
C GLY A 23 -6.89 8.00 8.76
N SER A 24 -7.99 8.25 9.47
CA SER A 24 -8.67 9.54 9.47
C SER A 24 -8.15 10.44 10.60
N PRO A 25 -7.96 11.75 10.37
CA PRO A 25 -7.38 12.67 11.36
C PRO A 25 -8.26 12.89 12.61
N HIS A 26 -9.54 12.55 12.54
CA HIS A 26 -10.52 12.80 13.60
C HIS A 26 -11.01 11.52 14.29
N LEU A 27 -10.44 10.36 13.96
CA LEU A 27 -10.83 9.06 14.51
C LEU A 27 -9.70 8.42 15.31
N LEU A 28 -10.05 7.46 16.16
CA LEU A 28 -9.10 6.68 16.97
C LEU A 28 -8.15 5.83 16.12
N ASN A 29 -8.57 5.44 14.90
CA ASN A 29 -7.85 4.54 13.99
C ASN A 29 -7.37 3.24 14.66
N PRO A 30 -8.29 2.35 15.08
CA PRO A 30 -7.90 1.06 15.63
C PRO A 30 -6.97 0.30 14.67
N PRO A 31 -6.03 -0.51 15.18
CA PRO A 31 -5.04 -1.17 14.34
C PRO A 31 -5.66 -2.26 13.46
N LEU A 32 -4.91 -2.70 12.45
CA LEU A 32 -5.23 -3.89 11.66
C LEU A 32 -5.51 -5.09 12.61
N HIS A 33 -6.53 -5.88 12.30
CA HIS A 33 -7.10 -6.99 13.10
C HIS A 33 -7.99 -6.59 14.29
N HIS A 34 -8.22 -5.30 14.54
CA HIS A 34 -9.25 -4.87 15.50
C HIS A 34 -10.66 -4.97 14.89
N PRO A 35 -11.72 -5.36 15.64
CA PRO A 35 -13.10 -5.48 15.12
C PRO A 35 -13.70 -4.16 14.60
N GLU A 36 -13.22 -3.03 15.11
CA GLU A 36 -13.63 -1.68 14.70
C GLU A 36 -12.62 -1.02 13.75
N PHE A 37 -11.75 -1.81 13.11
CA PHE A 37 -10.85 -1.29 12.09
C PHE A 37 -11.66 -0.62 10.96
N LEU A 38 -11.34 0.64 10.69
CA LEU A 38 -11.99 1.45 9.67
C LEU A 38 -10.94 2.23 8.89
N VAL A 39 -11.15 2.33 7.58
CA VAL A 39 -10.26 3.04 6.65
C VAL A 39 -10.92 4.32 6.16
N ASP A 40 -10.11 5.34 5.93
CA ASP A 40 -10.48 6.51 5.14
C ASP A 40 -10.45 6.15 3.65
N GLU A 41 -11.62 6.00 3.03
CA GLU A 41 -11.74 5.61 1.63
C GLU A 41 -11.13 6.62 0.65
N SER A 42 -10.89 7.87 1.08
CA SER A 42 -10.16 8.85 0.25
C SER A 42 -8.74 8.39 -0.07
N ALA A 43 -8.15 7.51 0.76
CA ALA A 43 -6.84 6.91 0.51
C ALA A 43 -6.82 5.99 -0.73
N ILE A 44 -7.96 5.43 -1.15
CA ILE A 44 -8.05 4.55 -2.33
C ILE A 44 -7.53 5.28 -3.57
N LEU A 45 -7.91 6.54 -3.74
CA LEU A 45 -7.45 7.36 -4.87
C LEU A 45 -5.92 7.49 -4.88
N THR A 46 -5.33 7.79 -3.73
CA THR A 46 -3.87 7.88 -3.57
C THR A 46 -3.19 6.54 -3.89
N GLY A 47 -3.76 5.41 -3.45
CA GLY A 47 -3.25 4.07 -3.74
C GLY A 47 -3.28 3.74 -5.23
N VAL A 48 -4.41 4.00 -5.90
CA VAL A 48 -4.59 3.76 -7.34
C VAL A 48 -3.61 4.61 -8.15
N ILE A 49 -3.52 5.92 -7.87
CA ILE A 49 -2.59 6.80 -8.58
C ILE A 49 -1.14 6.34 -8.36
N THR A 50 -0.77 5.98 -7.13
CA THR A 50 0.58 5.53 -6.81
C THR A 50 0.98 4.30 -7.62
N LEU A 51 0.12 3.27 -7.66
CA LEU A 51 0.39 2.03 -8.39
C LEU A 51 0.40 2.25 -9.91
N ALA A 52 -0.60 2.96 -10.45
CA ALA A 52 -0.71 3.23 -11.88
C ALA A 52 0.46 4.08 -12.39
N TYR A 53 0.82 5.12 -11.64
CA TYR A 53 1.94 5.99 -11.99
C TYR A 53 3.28 5.27 -11.83
N ALA A 54 3.46 4.43 -10.82
CA ALA A 54 4.66 3.59 -10.68
C ALA A 54 4.85 2.66 -11.88
N ALA A 55 3.78 1.98 -12.32
CA ALA A 55 3.82 1.13 -13.51
C ALA A 55 4.13 1.93 -14.79
N TYR A 56 3.48 3.07 -14.98
CA TYR A 56 3.74 3.98 -16.10
C TYR A 56 5.19 4.44 -16.12
N LYS A 57 5.73 4.92 -14.99
CA LYS A 57 7.12 5.36 -14.87
C LYS A 57 8.12 4.23 -15.06
N TYR A 58 7.80 3.02 -14.61
CA TYR A 58 8.62 1.84 -14.84
C TYR A 58 8.72 1.51 -16.33
N TRP A 59 7.59 1.54 -17.05
CA TRP A 59 7.56 1.29 -18.49
C TRP A 59 8.29 2.38 -19.29
N GLN A 60 8.16 3.65 -18.90
CA GLN A 60 8.90 4.75 -19.52
C GLN A 60 10.42 4.70 -19.33
N ARG A 61 10.92 3.93 -18.36
CA ARG A 61 12.36 3.84 -18.06
C ARG A 61 13.08 2.76 -18.87
N GLN A 62 12.38 2.03 -19.75
CA GLN A 62 12.97 1.00 -20.61
C GLN A 62 13.64 1.59 -21.87
N ASP A 63 14.47 2.63 -21.69
CA ASP A 63 15.47 3.04 -22.69
C ASP A 63 16.83 2.41 -22.34
#